data_AF-A0A7S0QW39-F1
#
_entry.id   AF-A0A7S0QW39-F1
#
_cell.length_a   1.000
_cell.length_b   1.000
_cell.length_c   1.000
_cell.angle_alpha   90.00
_cell.angle_beta   90.00
_cell.angle_gamma   90.00
#
_symmetry.space_group_name_H-M   'P 1'
#
loop_
_entity.id
_entity.type
_entity.pdbx_description
1 polymer ?
#
loop_
_entity_poly.entity_id
_entity_poly.type
_entity_poly.pdbx_seq_one_letter_code
_entity_poly.pdbx_strand_id
1 'polypeptide(L)'
;LLRSTGDTVSAGTINCDGTLTVEVVRNGDDTVLSDIVQMVEEAQARTAPVQRLADKVSGTFVYSVMGASAATFAFWKLAGPRLFPAVVAGASTAAPGSASLLLALQLACNVLVVACPCALGLATPTAVLVGTSMGATRGLLVRGGDVLERAAGVDTVVLDKTGTLTQGKPRVTAVAAAAAAAAPRRGAYADLPEAAALRFSSSSALRRWFSCSRARMRSMVETLPPGAGPPAPRPPAPRPP
;
A
#
# COMPACT_ATOMS: atom_id res chain seq x y z
N LEU A 1 10.48 26.65 -1.01
CA LEU A 1 9.84 27.90 -0.53
C LEU A 1 10.94 28.89 -0.20
N LEU A 2 10.72 30.18 -0.43
CA LEU A 2 11.66 31.20 0.04
C LEU A 2 11.52 31.30 1.56
N ARG A 3 12.65 31.34 2.27
CA ARG A 3 12.69 31.48 3.72
C ARG A 3 13.51 32.70 4.08
N SER A 4 12.99 33.49 5.00
CA SER A 4 13.60 34.71 5.52
C SER A 4 13.87 34.58 7.01
N THR A 5 14.61 35.53 7.58
CA THR A 5 14.90 35.57 9.02
C THR A 5 13.59 35.53 9.82
N GLY A 6 13.48 34.59 10.75
CA GLY A 6 12.27 34.36 11.55
C GLY A 6 11.31 33.29 11.00
N ASP A 7 11.51 32.82 9.76
CA ASP A 7 10.70 31.73 9.23
C ASP A 7 11.12 30.37 9.80
N THR A 8 10.13 29.57 10.20
CA THR A 8 10.38 28.18 10.61
C THR A 8 10.78 27.31 9.42
N VAL A 9 11.81 26.51 9.60
CA VAL A 9 12.25 25.48 8.65
C VAL A 9 12.06 24.09 9.26
N SER A 10 11.66 23.12 8.43
CA SER A 10 11.45 21.74 8.89
C SER A 10 12.71 20.92 8.70
N ALA A 11 13.00 20.07 9.68
CA ALA A 11 14.05 19.06 9.57
C ALA A 11 13.81 18.18 8.32
N GLY A 12 14.89 17.84 7.60
CA GLY A 12 14.82 17.09 6.34
C GLY A 12 14.61 17.92 5.06
N THR A 13 14.46 19.24 5.17
CA THR A 13 14.38 20.12 3.99
C THR A 13 15.76 20.39 3.39
N ILE A 14 15.88 20.36 2.06
CA ILE A 14 17.14 20.66 1.36
C ILE A 14 17.26 22.18 1.14
N ASN A 15 18.37 22.78 1.58
CA ASN A 15 18.72 24.14 1.22
C ASN A 15 19.34 24.16 -0.20
N CYS A 16 18.77 24.96 -1.10
CA CYS A 16 19.23 25.00 -2.49
C CYS A 16 20.27 26.10 -2.74
N ASP A 17 20.07 27.30 -2.20
CA ASP A 17 20.86 28.49 -2.52
C ASP A 17 21.25 29.24 -1.25
N GLY A 18 22.54 29.59 -1.12
CA GLY A 18 23.07 30.42 -0.03
C GLY A 18 23.35 29.66 1.27
N THR A 19 23.97 30.35 2.23
CA THR A 19 24.21 29.84 3.58
C THR A 19 23.07 30.25 4.51
N LEU A 20 22.68 29.35 5.41
CA LEU A 20 21.60 29.57 6.36
C LEU A 20 22.11 29.19 7.75
N THR A 21 22.00 30.12 8.71
CA THR A 21 22.20 29.83 10.12
C THR A 21 20.82 29.62 10.74
N VAL A 22 20.63 28.50 11.43
CA VAL A 22 19.34 28.11 12.01
C VAL A 22 19.49 27.80 13.47
N GLU A 23 18.55 28.31 14.26
CA GLU A 23 18.39 27.99 15.67
C GLU A 23 17.52 26.73 15.79
N VAL A 24 17.95 25.79 16.63
CA VAL A 24 17.21 24.55 16.87
C VAL A 24 16.11 24.84 17.88
N VAL A 25 14.86 24.92 17.40
CA VAL A 25 13.68 25.16 18.26
C VAL A 25 13.11 23.86 18.84
N ARG A 26 13.24 22.73 18.12
CA ARG A 26 12.75 21.40 18.51
C ARG A 26 13.81 20.34 18.18
N ASN A 27 14.05 19.40 19.08
CA ASN A 27 15.04 18.34 18.93
C ASN A 27 14.38 16.94 18.91
N GLY A 28 15.04 15.98 18.26
CA GLY A 28 14.68 14.56 18.33
C GLY A 28 13.20 14.28 18.04
N ASP A 29 12.49 13.84 19.08
CA ASP A 29 11.11 13.32 19.02
C ASP A 29 10.06 14.42 18.79
N ASP A 30 10.36 15.69 19.07
CA ASP A 30 9.45 16.82 18.85
C ASP A 30 9.53 17.39 17.42
N THR A 31 10.14 16.66 16.48
CA THR A 31 10.26 17.12 15.09
C THR A 31 9.10 16.64 14.23
N VAL A 32 8.76 17.40 13.19
CA VAL A 32 7.75 17.02 12.18
C VAL A 32 8.08 15.67 11.53
N LEU A 33 9.36 15.29 11.43
CA LEU A 33 9.77 14.00 10.92
C LEU A 33 9.40 12.86 11.88
N SER A 34 9.60 13.06 13.18
CA SER A 34 9.22 12.12 14.23
C SER A 34 7.71 11.94 14.29
N ASP A 35 6.93 13.03 14.16
CA ASP A 35 5.46 12.96 14.02
C ASP A 35 5.05 12.09 12.82
N ILE A 36 5.73 12.23 11.67
CA ILE A 36 5.48 11.40 10.48
C ILE A 36 5.80 9.94 10.75
N VAL A 37 6.96 9.65 11.37
CA VAL A 37 7.35 8.28 11.70
C VAL A 37 6.31 7.66 12.64
N GLN A 38 5.90 8.37 13.68
CA GLN A 38 4.90 7.90 14.63
C GLN A 38 3.54 7.66 13.94
N MET A 39 3.07 8.59 13.11
CA MET A 39 1.84 8.40 12.32
C MET A 39 1.93 7.18 11.39
N VAL A 40 3.09 6.91 10.80
CA VAL A 40 3.31 5.72 9.96
C VAL A 40 3.31 4.45 10.82
N GLU A 41 3.99 4.44 11.96
CA GLU A 41 4.03 3.29 12.87
C GLU A 41 2.64 2.96 13.43
N GLU A 42 1.88 3.97 13.88
CA GLU A 42 0.50 3.81 14.33
C GLU A 42 -0.43 3.26 13.22
N ALA A 43 -0.17 3.63 11.97
CA ALA A 43 -0.89 3.09 10.82
C ALA A 43 -0.49 1.63 10.50
N GLN A 44 0.79 1.28 10.61
CA GLN A 44 1.33 -0.06 10.34
C GLN A 44 1.04 -1.07 11.46
N ALA A 45 0.83 -0.63 12.69
CA ALA A 45 0.55 -1.50 13.84
C ALA A 45 -0.81 -2.23 13.77
N ARG A 46 -1.66 -1.91 12.79
CA ARG A 46 -2.98 -2.54 12.62
C ARG A 46 -2.85 -3.91 11.96
N THR A 47 -3.14 -4.96 12.71
CA THR A 47 -3.09 -6.37 12.28
C THR A 47 -4.15 -6.71 11.21
N ALA A 48 -3.83 -7.65 10.33
CA ALA A 48 -4.67 -8.15 9.24
C ALA A 48 -6.01 -8.75 9.73
N PRO A 49 -7.15 -8.46 9.07
CA PRO A 49 -8.46 -8.99 9.46
C PRO A 49 -8.67 -10.50 9.18
N VAL A 50 -8.21 -11.07 8.06
CA VAL A 50 -8.48 -12.51 7.76
C VAL A 50 -7.72 -13.46 8.69
N GLN A 51 -6.55 -13.06 9.17
CA GLN A 51 -5.78 -13.90 10.11
C GLN A 51 -6.60 -14.13 11.39
N ARG A 52 -7.34 -13.11 11.85
CA ARG A 52 -8.28 -13.25 12.99
C ARG A 52 -9.49 -14.11 12.65
N LEU A 53 -9.94 -14.12 11.40
CA LEU A 53 -11.05 -14.99 10.96
C LEU A 53 -10.61 -16.46 10.97
N ALA A 54 -9.44 -16.77 10.43
CA ALA A 54 -8.88 -18.12 10.47
C ALA A 54 -8.67 -18.60 11.92
N ASP A 55 -8.15 -17.75 12.80
CA ASP A 55 -7.94 -18.07 14.22
C ASP A 55 -9.28 -18.29 14.96
N LYS A 56 -10.29 -17.45 14.67
CA LYS A 56 -11.63 -17.57 15.26
C LYS A 56 -12.37 -18.84 14.83
N VAL A 57 -12.28 -19.18 13.54
CA VAL A 57 -12.86 -20.42 13.01
C VAL A 57 -12.13 -21.63 13.59
N SER A 58 -10.79 -21.60 13.63
CA SER A 58 -9.99 -22.69 14.20
C SER A 58 -10.30 -22.92 15.67
N GLY A 59 -10.43 -21.86 16.47
CA GLY A 59 -10.83 -21.96 17.87
C GLY A 59 -12.18 -22.65 18.04
N THR A 60 -13.20 -22.19 17.32
CA THR A 60 -14.55 -22.77 17.38
C THR A 60 -14.57 -24.24 16.90
N PHE A 61 -13.84 -24.53 15.83
CA PHE A 61 -13.72 -25.86 15.26
C PHE A 61 -13.08 -26.85 16.24
N VAL A 62 -11.98 -26.46 16.91
CA VAL A 62 -11.31 -27.31 17.91
C VAL A 62 -12.25 -27.70 19.05
N TYR A 63 -13.03 -26.74 19.58
CA TYR A 63 -14.01 -27.06 20.62
C TYR A 63 -15.09 -28.03 20.12
N SER A 64 -15.55 -27.89 18.87
CA SER A 64 -16.53 -28.81 18.30
C SER A 64 -16.01 -30.24 18.14
N VAL A 65 -14.76 -30.40 17.68
CA VAL A 65 -14.10 -31.70 17.50
C VAL A 65 -13.85 -32.38 18.85
N MET A 66 -13.42 -31.61 19.86
CA MET A 66 -13.25 -32.10 21.22
C MET A 66 -14.57 -32.62 21.81
N GLY A 67 -15.66 -31.87 21.60
CA GLY A 67 -17.01 -32.27 22.00
C GLY A 67 -17.49 -33.56 21.29
N ALA A 68 -17.28 -33.66 19.98
CA ALA A 68 -17.65 -34.84 19.20
C ALA A 68 -16.85 -36.09 19.60
N SER A 69 -15.54 -35.93 19.87
CA SER A 69 -14.68 -37.02 20.35
C SER A 69 -15.11 -37.50 21.74
N ALA A 70 -15.38 -36.58 22.67
CA ALA A 70 -15.89 -36.92 24.00
C ALA A 70 -17.26 -37.61 23.94
N ALA A 71 -18.16 -37.15 23.06
CA ALA A 71 -19.46 -37.79 22.84
C ALA A 71 -19.31 -39.21 22.27
N THR A 72 -18.39 -39.41 21.32
CA THR A 72 -18.08 -40.73 20.74
C THR A 72 -17.53 -41.68 21.80
N PHE A 73 -16.61 -41.21 22.64
CA PHE A 73 -16.07 -41.98 23.76
C PHE A 73 -17.15 -42.37 24.76
N ALA A 74 -18.00 -41.42 25.17
CA ALA A 74 -19.09 -41.66 26.12
C ALA A 74 -20.09 -42.67 25.56
N PHE A 75 -20.49 -42.52 24.29
CA PHE A 75 -21.41 -43.43 23.62
C PHE A 75 -20.88 -44.87 23.59
N TRP A 76 -19.63 -45.07 23.17
CA TRP A 76 -19.02 -46.40 23.09
C TRP A 76 -18.71 -47.02 24.45
N LYS A 77 -18.49 -46.20 25.48
CA LYS A 77 -18.32 -46.68 26.87
C LYS A 77 -19.65 -47.11 27.52
N LEU A 78 -20.73 -46.35 27.32
CA LEU A 78 -22.00 -46.50 28.06
C LEU A 78 -23.05 -47.33 27.31
N ALA A 79 -23.18 -47.10 26.01
CA ALA A 79 -24.23 -47.67 25.16
C ALA A 79 -23.68 -48.78 24.24
N GLY A 80 -22.41 -48.70 23.84
CA GLY A 80 -21.74 -49.69 22.98
C GLY A 80 -21.87 -51.14 23.45
N PRO A 81 -21.56 -51.48 24.73
CA PRO A 81 -21.67 -52.86 25.23
C PRO A 81 -23.11 -53.37 25.31
N ARG A 82 -24.10 -52.47 25.41
CA ARG A 82 -25.52 -52.83 25.55
C ARG A 82 -26.24 -52.97 24.20
N LEU A 83 -25.88 -52.15 23.21
CA LEU A 83 -26.54 -52.11 21.90
C LEU A 83 -25.87 -53.04 20.88
N PHE A 84 -24.55 -53.21 20.94
CA PHE A 84 -23.80 -53.97 19.93
C PHE A 84 -22.77 -54.92 20.56
N PRO A 85 -23.22 -55.95 21.31
CA PRO A 85 -22.32 -56.89 21.98
C PRO A 85 -21.41 -57.65 21.02
N ALA A 86 -21.87 -57.95 19.80
CA ALA A 86 -21.07 -58.64 18.78
C ALA A 86 -19.86 -57.82 18.28
N VAL A 87 -19.99 -56.49 18.19
CA VAL A 87 -18.91 -55.60 17.72
C VAL A 87 -17.85 -55.41 18.81
N VAL A 88 -18.28 -55.29 20.07
CA VAL A 88 -17.36 -55.17 21.21
C VAL A 88 -16.61 -56.50 21.46
N ALA A 89 -17.28 -57.64 21.27
CA ALA A 89 -16.66 -58.96 21.40
C ALA A 89 -15.63 -59.25 20.27
N GLY A 90 -15.83 -58.72 19.07
CA GLY A 90 -14.89 -58.85 17.95
C GLY A 90 -13.70 -57.87 18.01
N ALA A 91 -13.83 -56.77 18.75
CA ALA A 91 -12.84 -55.70 18.78
C ALA A 91 -11.61 -56.00 19.66
N SER A 92 -11.71 -56.89 20.66
CA SER A 92 -10.54 -57.29 21.44
C SER A 92 -10.73 -58.66 22.09
N THR A 93 -9.65 -59.45 22.16
CA THR A 93 -9.58 -60.70 22.92
C THR A 93 -9.37 -60.49 24.43
N ALA A 94 -9.31 -59.23 24.89
CA ALA A 94 -9.09 -58.88 26.28
C ALA A 94 -10.39 -58.93 27.12
N ALA A 95 -10.24 -58.93 28.45
CA ALA A 95 -11.34 -59.04 29.40
C ALA A 95 -12.52 -58.08 29.06
N PRO A 96 -13.79 -58.50 29.24
CA PRO A 96 -14.98 -57.79 28.76
C PRO A 96 -15.13 -56.34 29.28
N GLY A 97 -14.42 -55.98 30.36
CA GLY A 97 -14.36 -54.60 30.87
C GLY A 97 -13.33 -53.69 30.19
N SER A 98 -12.19 -54.21 29.71
CA SER A 98 -11.13 -53.40 29.06
C SER A 98 -11.32 -53.28 27.55
N ALA A 99 -12.00 -54.24 26.93
CA ALA A 99 -12.32 -54.27 25.49
C ALA A 99 -13.08 -53.02 25.03
N SER A 100 -14.11 -52.64 25.78
CA SER A 100 -14.97 -51.49 25.46
C SER A 100 -14.24 -50.15 25.61
N LEU A 101 -13.34 -50.04 26.60
CA LEU A 101 -12.57 -48.83 26.86
C LEU A 101 -11.51 -48.60 25.77
N LEU A 102 -10.79 -49.65 25.37
CA LEU A 102 -9.81 -49.58 24.27
C LEU A 102 -10.49 -49.21 22.94
N LEU A 103 -11.62 -49.83 22.62
CA LEU A 103 -12.38 -49.51 21.41
C LEU A 103 -12.92 -48.07 21.43
N ALA A 104 -13.51 -47.63 22.55
CA ALA A 104 -14.01 -46.27 22.69
C ALA A 104 -12.91 -45.22 22.54
N LEU A 105 -11.73 -45.47 23.12
CA LEU A 105 -10.56 -44.60 23.00
C LEU A 105 -10.03 -44.58 21.56
N GLN A 106 -9.92 -45.73 20.91
CA GLN A 106 -9.48 -45.83 19.52
C GLN A 106 -10.40 -45.03 18.58
N LEU A 107 -11.72 -45.17 18.73
CA LEU A 107 -12.70 -44.44 17.92
C LEU A 107 -12.67 -42.93 18.22
N ALA A 108 -12.51 -42.54 19.48
CA ALA A 108 -12.35 -41.13 19.86
C ALA A 108 -11.07 -40.50 19.26
N CYS A 109 -9.94 -41.23 19.27
CA CYS A 109 -8.70 -40.83 18.62
C CYS A 109 -8.86 -40.74 17.10
N ASN A 110 -9.54 -41.69 16.46
CA ASN A 110 -9.80 -41.66 15.02
C ASN A 110 -10.58 -40.40 14.62
N VAL A 111 -11.61 -40.02 15.40
CA VAL A 111 -12.36 -38.77 15.16
C VAL A 111 -11.44 -37.55 15.26
N LEU A 112 -10.54 -37.52 16.25
CA LEU A 112 -9.60 -36.41 16.44
C LEU A 112 -8.60 -36.28 15.27
N VAL A 113 -8.05 -37.40 14.80
CA VAL A 113 -7.04 -37.43 13.72
C VAL A 113 -7.68 -37.08 12.38
N VAL A 114 -8.86 -37.65 12.07
CA VAL A 114 -9.57 -37.37 10.81
C VAL A 114 -10.01 -35.91 10.72
N ALA A 115 -10.29 -35.27 11.86
CA ALA A 115 -10.70 -33.86 11.89
C ALA A 115 -9.55 -32.85 11.72
N CYS A 116 -8.29 -33.28 11.64
CA CYS A 116 -7.15 -32.35 11.59
C CYS A 116 -7.23 -31.41 10.37
N PRO A 117 -7.34 -30.08 10.56
CA PRO A 117 -7.62 -29.13 9.47
C PRO A 117 -6.34 -28.71 8.72
N CYS A 118 -5.48 -29.65 8.32
CA CYS A 118 -4.18 -29.37 7.69
C CYS A 118 -4.27 -28.46 6.46
N ALA A 119 -5.32 -28.62 5.66
CA ALA A 119 -5.55 -27.80 4.46
C ALA A 119 -5.92 -26.35 4.79
N LEU A 120 -6.61 -26.10 5.91
CA LEU A 120 -7.06 -24.78 6.31
C LEU A 120 -5.87 -23.85 6.63
N GLY A 121 -4.86 -24.38 7.32
CA GLY A 121 -3.67 -23.61 7.71
C GLY A 121 -2.76 -23.22 6.55
N LEU A 122 -2.79 -23.97 5.44
CA LEU A 122 -1.97 -23.70 4.26
C LEU A 122 -2.70 -22.90 3.18
N ALA A 123 -4.03 -22.86 3.18
CA ALA A 123 -4.82 -22.18 2.15
C ALA A 123 -4.49 -20.68 2.07
N THR A 124 -4.48 -19.97 3.20
CA THR A 124 -4.21 -18.52 3.23
C THR A 124 -2.79 -18.14 2.77
N PRO A 125 -1.70 -18.73 3.31
CA PRO A 125 -0.36 -18.36 2.88
C PRO A 125 -0.07 -18.74 1.42
N THR A 126 -0.64 -19.84 0.92
CA THR A 126 -0.48 -20.22 -0.49
C THR A 126 -1.21 -19.25 -1.43
N ALA A 127 -2.43 -18.83 -1.08
CA ALA A 127 -3.17 -17.82 -1.84
C ALA A 127 -2.43 -16.48 -1.88
N VAL A 128 -1.89 -16.02 -0.74
CA VAL A 128 -1.10 -14.77 -0.68
C VAL A 128 0.19 -14.87 -1.48
N LEU A 129 0.93 -15.98 -1.36
CA LEU A 129 2.18 -16.21 -2.10
C LEU A 129 1.93 -16.21 -3.62
N VAL A 130 0.93 -16.97 -4.08
CA VAL A 130 0.60 -17.02 -5.50
C VAL A 130 0.07 -15.67 -5.99
N GLY A 131 -0.83 -15.03 -5.25
CA GLY A 131 -1.39 -13.72 -5.60
C GLY A 131 -0.33 -12.62 -5.72
N THR A 132 0.60 -12.55 -4.76
CA THR A 132 1.72 -11.59 -4.80
C THR A 132 2.69 -11.89 -5.93
N SER A 133 3.00 -13.17 -6.21
CA SER A 133 3.84 -13.55 -7.35
C SER A 133 3.21 -13.16 -8.68
N MET A 134 1.91 -13.36 -8.86
CA MET A 134 1.18 -12.93 -10.05
C MET A 134 1.15 -11.41 -10.17
N GLY A 135 0.96 -10.67 -9.07
CA GLY A 135 1.04 -9.20 -9.05
C GLY A 135 2.42 -8.69 -9.50
N ALA A 136 3.49 -9.30 -9.02
CA ALA A 136 4.86 -8.92 -9.38
C ALA A 136 5.12 -9.06 -10.89
N THR A 137 4.59 -10.10 -11.55
CA THR A 137 4.69 -10.25 -13.02
C THR A 137 3.99 -9.14 -13.80
N ARG A 138 3.07 -8.41 -13.17
CA ARG A 138 2.34 -7.27 -13.75
C ARG A 138 2.86 -5.91 -13.29
N GLY A 139 4.03 -5.88 -12.63
CA GLY A 139 4.63 -4.65 -12.11
C GLY A 139 3.97 -4.10 -10.83
N LEU A 140 3.14 -4.91 -10.15
CA LEU A 140 2.53 -4.54 -8.87
C LEU A 140 3.38 -5.10 -7.73
N LEU A 141 4.02 -4.22 -6.97
CA LEU A 141 4.75 -4.59 -5.76
C LEU A 141 3.82 -4.51 -4.55
N VAL A 142 3.28 -5.65 -4.15
CA VAL A 142 2.46 -5.77 -2.93
C VAL A 142 3.35 -6.23 -1.78
N ARG A 143 3.49 -5.39 -0.74
CA ARG A 143 4.25 -5.72 0.46
C ARG A 143 3.29 -6.08 1.59
N GLY A 144 3.29 -7.35 1.99
CA GLY A 144 2.42 -7.88 3.04
C GLY A 144 1.13 -8.52 2.52
N GLY A 145 0.69 -9.60 3.16
CA GLY A 145 -0.55 -10.30 2.81
C GLY A 145 -1.82 -9.54 3.25
N ASP A 146 -1.69 -8.74 4.30
CA ASP A 146 -2.74 -7.87 4.83
C ASP A 146 -3.13 -6.74 3.86
N VAL A 147 -2.14 -6.21 3.12
CA VAL A 147 -2.36 -5.20 2.09
C VAL A 147 -3.15 -5.78 0.92
N LEU A 148 -2.83 -7.01 0.49
CA LEU A 148 -3.55 -7.69 -0.59
C LEU A 148 -5.02 -7.93 -0.22
N GLU A 149 -5.28 -8.28 1.03
CA GLU A 149 -6.64 -8.48 1.55
C GLU A 149 -7.41 -7.16 1.62
N ARG A 150 -6.83 -6.11 2.23
CA ARG A 150 -7.48 -4.80 2.33
C ARG A 150 -7.78 -4.20 0.96
N ALA A 151 -6.87 -4.40 0.00
CA ALA A 151 -7.06 -3.92 -1.37
C ALA A 151 -8.34 -4.47 -2.04
N ALA A 152 -8.80 -5.68 -1.64
CA ALA A 152 -10.03 -6.25 -2.17
C ALA A 152 -11.31 -5.52 -1.70
N GLY A 153 -11.24 -4.81 -0.56
CA GLY A 153 -12.35 -4.03 -0.01
C GLY A 153 -12.20 -2.51 -0.19
N VAL A 154 -11.29 -2.06 -1.06
CA VAL A 154 -11.11 -0.62 -1.33
C VAL A 154 -12.14 -0.15 -2.34
N ASP A 155 -13.03 0.73 -1.91
CA ASP A 155 -14.04 1.37 -2.78
C ASP A 155 -13.64 2.77 -3.24
N THR A 156 -12.68 3.40 -2.54
CA THR A 156 -12.28 4.79 -2.78
C THR A 156 -10.77 4.91 -2.92
N VAL A 157 -10.32 5.54 -4.00
CA VAL A 157 -8.90 5.79 -4.27
C VAL A 157 -8.65 7.29 -4.29
N VAL A 158 -7.81 7.77 -3.36
CA VAL A 158 -7.33 9.16 -3.33
C VAL A 158 -5.91 9.17 -3.89
N LEU A 159 -5.73 9.87 -5.01
CA LEU A 159 -4.44 9.95 -5.69
C LEU A 159 -3.77 11.28 -5.37
N ASP A 160 -2.49 11.24 -4.98
CA ASP A 160 -1.69 12.46 -4.94
C ASP A 160 -1.49 13.00 -6.37
N LYS A 161 -1.44 14.31 -6.50
CA LYS A 161 -1.26 14.95 -7.81
C LYS A 161 0.21 14.94 -8.22
N THR A 162 1.10 15.29 -7.31
CA THR A 162 2.47 15.69 -7.66
C THR A 162 3.40 14.51 -7.59
N GLY A 163 3.75 13.91 -8.74
CA GLY A 163 4.60 12.71 -8.80
C GLY A 163 3.84 11.40 -8.97
N THR A 164 2.52 11.35 -8.73
CA THR A 164 1.66 10.19 -9.09
C THR A 164 0.89 10.45 -10.38
N LEU A 165 0.01 11.46 -10.41
CA LEU A 165 -0.73 11.81 -11.64
C LEU A 165 0.12 12.64 -12.63
N THR A 166 1.11 13.37 -12.11
CA THR A 166 1.96 14.26 -12.90
C THR A 166 3.37 13.68 -13.04
N GLN A 167 4.07 14.05 -14.11
CA GLN A 167 5.45 13.61 -14.39
C GLN A 167 6.48 14.14 -13.37
N GLY A 168 6.07 14.90 -12.35
CA GLY A 168 6.94 15.51 -11.34
C GLY A 168 7.91 16.58 -11.90
N LYS A 169 7.82 16.89 -13.20
CA LYS A 169 8.68 17.86 -13.90
C LYS A 169 7.80 19.00 -14.42
N PRO A 170 7.96 20.22 -13.90
CA PRO A 170 7.22 21.36 -14.42
C PRO A 170 7.63 21.67 -15.86
N ARG A 171 6.65 21.88 -16.74
CA ARG A 171 6.85 22.27 -18.14
C ARG A 171 6.03 23.52 -18.42
N VAL A 172 6.64 24.50 -19.11
CA VAL A 172 5.90 25.68 -19.58
C VAL A 172 4.96 25.24 -20.70
N THR A 173 3.66 25.46 -20.52
CA THR A 173 2.63 25.09 -21.50
C THR A 173 2.15 26.26 -22.34
N ALA A 174 2.16 27.47 -21.77
CA ALA A 174 1.79 28.70 -22.45
C ALA A 174 2.55 29.88 -21.86
N VAL A 175 2.86 30.85 -22.72
CA VAL A 175 3.38 32.16 -22.33
C VAL A 175 2.39 33.19 -22.84
N ALA A 176 1.67 33.85 -21.93
CA ALA A 176 0.83 34.98 -22.27
C ALA A 176 1.65 36.27 -22.15
N ALA A 177 1.97 36.89 -23.27
CA ALA A 177 2.48 38.25 -23.25
C ALA A 177 1.32 39.18 -22.88
N ALA A 178 1.45 39.93 -21.79
CA ALA A 178 0.60 41.09 -21.59
C ALA A 178 0.87 42.03 -22.77
N ALA A 179 -0.17 42.41 -23.51
CA ALA A 179 -0.05 43.41 -24.57
C ALA A 179 0.57 44.66 -23.93
N ALA A 180 1.86 44.88 -24.20
CA ALA A 180 2.52 46.09 -23.79
C ALA A 180 1.80 47.23 -24.52
N ALA A 181 1.23 48.15 -23.75
CA ALA A 181 0.76 49.41 -24.28
C ALA A 181 1.91 50.05 -25.09
N ALA A 182 1.58 50.44 -26.32
CA ALA A 182 2.42 51.10 -27.32
C ALA A 182 3.59 50.29 -27.91
N ALA A 183 3.41 49.93 -29.18
CA ALA A 183 4.47 49.49 -30.07
C ALA A 183 5.67 50.48 -30.06
N PRO A 184 6.91 50.02 -29.85
CA PRO A 184 8.07 50.86 -30.08
C PRO A 184 8.27 51.04 -31.59
N ARG A 185 8.57 52.28 -31.99
CA ARG A 185 8.89 52.65 -33.38
C ARG A 185 10.05 51.79 -33.90
N ARG A 186 9.94 51.34 -35.16
CA ARG A 186 11.01 50.67 -35.93
C ARG A 186 12.33 51.42 -35.73
N GLY A 187 13.32 50.79 -35.10
CA GLY A 187 14.70 51.32 -35.03
C GLY A 187 15.56 50.93 -33.82
N ALA A 188 15.01 50.43 -32.71
CA ALA A 188 15.77 50.25 -31.46
C ALA A 188 15.85 48.78 -30.98
N TYR A 189 16.38 47.88 -31.80
CA TYR A 189 16.64 46.47 -31.40
C TYR A 189 18.09 46.19 -30.99
N ALA A 190 19.00 47.18 -31.04
CA ALA A 190 20.41 46.98 -30.68
C ALA A 190 20.68 47.11 -29.17
N ASP A 191 19.85 47.85 -28.43
CA ASP A 191 20.12 48.24 -27.04
C ASP A 191 19.00 47.86 -26.06
N LEU A 192 18.41 46.67 -26.22
CA LEU A 192 17.61 46.11 -25.12
C LEU A 192 18.56 45.41 -24.16
N PRO A 193 18.72 45.87 -22.90
CA PRO A 193 19.44 45.09 -21.92
C PRO A 193 18.74 43.74 -21.77
N GLU A 194 19.52 42.65 -21.76
CA GLU A 194 19.08 41.27 -21.43
C GLU A 194 18.30 41.16 -20.08
N ALA A 195 18.17 42.27 -19.35
CA ALA A 195 17.47 42.45 -18.09
C ALA A 195 15.99 42.89 -18.23
N ALA A 196 15.34 42.73 -19.39
CA ALA A 196 13.88 42.75 -19.46
C ALA A 196 13.33 41.51 -18.73
N ALA A 197 13.37 41.60 -17.41
CA ALA A 197 13.01 40.59 -16.46
C ALA A 197 11.63 40.05 -16.81
N LEU A 198 11.60 38.83 -17.34
CA LEU A 198 10.41 38.00 -17.39
C LEU A 198 9.86 37.92 -15.96
N ARG A 199 8.95 38.83 -15.61
CA ARG A 199 8.15 38.77 -14.40
C ARG A 199 7.06 37.71 -14.59
N PHE A 200 7.42 36.47 -14.90
CA PHE A 200 7.42 35.45 -13.85
C PHE A 200 6.16 35.17 -13.04
N SER A 201 4.96 35.74 -13.27
CA SER A 201 3.80 35.71 -12.35
C SER A 201 3.32 34.29 -12.03
N SER A 202 4.09 33.60 -11.22
CA SER A 202 3.85 32.26 -10.72
C SER A 202 4.39 32.20 -9.30
N SER A 203 3.83 31.27 -8.55
CA SER A 203 4.23 30.92 -7.19
C SER A 203 5.76 30.80 -7.07
N SER A 204 6.31 31.27 -5.96
CA SER A 204 7.75 31.37 -5.69
C SER A 204 8.53 30.06 -5.86
N ALA A 205 7.83 28.91 -5.81
CA ALA A 205 8.38 27.58 -6.05
C ALA A 205 8.77 27.33 -7.52
N LEU A 206 7.92 27.72 -8.48
CA LEU A 206 8.22 27.53 -9.91
C LEU A 206 9.41 28.39 -10.32
N ARG A 207 9.41 29.68 -9.97
CA ARG A 207 10.50 30.63 -10.33
C ARG A 207 11.89 30.14 -9.96
N ARG A 208 12.05 29.44 -8.82
CA ARG A 208 13.36 28.96 -8.36
C ARG A 208 13.73 27.56 -8.84
N TRP A 209 12.76 26.68 -9.15
CA TRP A 209 13.08 25.49 -9.94
C TRP A 209 13.68 25.90 -11.29
N PHE A 210 13.08 26.92 -11.94
CA PHE A 210 13.61 27.49 -13.17
C PHE A 210 15.02 28.10 -12.98
N SER A 211 15.32 28.71 -11.82
CA SER A 211 16.67 29.26 -11.55
C SER A 211 17.72 28.19 -11.23
N CYS A 212 17.36 27.17 -10.45
CA CYS A 212 18.25 26.06 -10.07
C CYS A 212 18.60 25.16 -11.27
N SER A 213 17.74 25.11 -12.30
CA SER A 213 17.94 24.32 -13.52
C SER A 213 18.43 25.14 -14.73
N ARG A 214 18.94 26.36 -14.52
CA ARG A 214 19.43 27.28 -15.58
C ARG A 214 20.36 26.63 -16.61
N ALA A 215 21.25 25.72 -16.18
CA ALA A 215 22.15 25.02 -17.08
C ALA A 215 21.43 24.09 -18.08
N ARG A 216 20.26 23.55 -17.72
CA ARG A 216 19.48 22.60 -18.54
C ARG A 216 18.44 23.29 -19.43
N MET A 217 18.23 24.59 -19.25
CA MET A 217 17.18 25.35 -19.95
C MET A 217 17.64 26.05 -21.22
N ARG A 218 18.94 26.41 -21.32
CA ARG A 218 19.51 26.96 -22.54
C ARG A 218 19.27 26.06 -23.75
N SER A 219 19.34 24.73 -23.59
CA SER A 219 19.08 23.77 -24.66
C SER A 219 17.59 23.53 -24.96
N MET A 220 16.67 23.93 -24.07
CA MET A 220 15.24 23.64 -24.21
C MET A 220 14.45 24.80 -24.82
N VAL A 221 14.99 26.02 -24.78
CA VAL A 221 14.40 27.20 -25.43
C VAL A 221 14.78 27.29 -26.91
N GLU A 222 15.94 26.75 -27.32
CA GLU A 222 16.38 26.71 -28.73
C GLU A 222 15.54 25.79 -29.63
N THR A 223 14.63 24.96 -29.08
CA THR A 223 13.89 23.93 -29.85
C THR A 223 12.42 24.26 -30.13
N LEU A 224 11.94 25.47 -29.80
CA LEU A 224 10.56 25.87 -30.11
C LEU A 224 10.51 26.77 -31.36
N PRO A 225 10.05 26.29 -32.52
CA PRO A 225 9.85 27.14 -33.69
C PRO A 225 8.74 28.17 -33.41
N PRO A 226 8.89 29.41 -33.89
CA PRO A 226 7.90 30.46 -33.69
C PRO A 226 6.64 30.14 -34.50
N GLY A 227 5.56 29.70 -33.84
CA GLY A 227 4.23 29.62 -34.47
C GLY A 227 3.40 28.35 -34.30
N ALA A 228 3.80 27.37 -33.46
CA ALA A 228 2.94 26.21 -33.22
C ALA A 228 1.78 26.57 -32.27
N GLY A 229 0.59 26.82 -32.83
CA GLY A 229 -0.66 26.85 -32.08
C GLY A 229 -0.95 25.52 -31.38
N PRO A 230 -1.92 25.47 -30.43
CA PRO A 230 -2.24 24.24 -29.71
C PRO A 230 -2.64 23.14 -30.71
N PRO A 231 -2.10 21.91 -30.60
CA PRO A 231 -2.48 20.82 -31.49
C PRO A 231 -3.96 20.49 -31.30
N ALA A 232 -4.67 20.32 -32.41
CA ALA A 232 -6.08 19.94 -32.41
C ALA A 232 -6.31 18.64 -31.61
N PRO A 233 -7.45 18.52 -30.90
CA PRO A 233 -7.77 17.31 -30.14
C PRO A 233 -7.83 16.11 -31.07
N ARG A 234 -7.12 15.03 -30.72
CA ARG A 234 -7.13 13.77 -31.46
C ARG A 234 -8.51 13.13 -31.38
N PRO A 235 -9.03 12.53 -32.47
CA PRO A 235 -10.26 11.76 -32.41
C PRO A 235 -10.11 10.55 -31.48
N PRO A 236 -11.19 10.10 -30.82
CA PRO A 236 -11.15 8.96 -29.91
C PRO A 236 -10.75 7.68 -30.66
N ALA A 237 -9.91 6.87 -30.03
CA ALA A 237 -9.47 5.58 -30.56
C ALA A 237 -10.67 4.61 -30.71
N PRO A 238 -10.68 3.77 -31.77
CA PRO A 238 -11.72 2.74 -31.91
C PRO A 238 -11.63 1.75 -30.76
N ARG A 239 -12.80 1.39 -30.20
CA ARG A 239 -12.91 0.37 -29.15
C ARG A 239 -12.58 -1.01 -29.75
N PRO A 240 -11.76 -1.84 -29.07
CA PRO A 240 -11.56 -3.23 -29.46
C PRO A 240 -12.84 -4.06 -29.23
N PRO A 241 -13.00 -5.22 -29.92
CA PRO A 241 -14.21 -6.02 -29.93
C PRO A 241 -14.58 -6.59 -28.56
#